data_AF-A0A9W8CIF6-F1
#
_entry.id   AF-A0A9W8CIF6-F1
#
_cell.length_a   1.000
_cell.length_b   1.000
_cell.length_c   1.000
_cell.angle_alpha   90.00
_cell.angle_beta   90.00
_cell.angle_gamma   90.00
#
_symmetry.space_group_name_H-M   'P 1'
#
loop_
_entity.id
_entity.type
_entity.pdbx_description
1 polymer ?
#
loop_
_entity_poly.entity_id
_entity_poly.type
_entity_poly.pdbx_seq_one_letter_code
_entity_poly.pdbx_strand_id
1 'polypeptide(L)'
;MSPLSNNALFLVYERNPFNTYFQRGLNVALSTDDPLQFHFTKEPLMEEYSVAAQIWKYSSVDMCELAMNSVIQSGFEAEVKRHWIGREYLETGQTEVHKTNVPLCRLKYRSSTLEQEYEVINQMTNGGY
;
A
#
# COMPACT_ATOMS: atom_id res chain seq x y z
N MET A 1 7.95 3.63 -1.69
CA MET A 1 8.23 5.02 -1.27
C MET A 1 8.95 4.95 0.07
N SER A 2 9.92 5.83 0.31
CA SER A 2 10.81 5.76 1.47
C SER A 2 10.75 7.04 2.31
N PRO A 3 9.75 7.13 3.22
CA PRO A 3 9.52 8.33 4.01
C PRO A 3 10.70 8.78 4.87
N LEU A 4 11.48 7.87 5.47
CA LEU A 4 12.65 8.26 6.28
C LEU A 4 13.76 8.86 5.42
N SER A 5 14.07 8.25 4.27
CA SER A 5 15.01 8.82 3.28
C SER A 5 14.53 10.20 2.81
N ASN A 6 13.24 10.33 2.45
CA ASN A 6 12.68 11.61 2.01
C ASN A 6 12.72 12.69 3.09
N ASN A 7 12.55 12.30 4.35
CA ASN A 7 12.68 13.20 5.50
C ASN A 7 14.11 13.70 5.71
N ALA A 8 15.10 12.84 5.53
CA ALA A 8 16.50 13.21 5.65
C ALA A 8 16.95 14.16 4.51
N LEU A 9 16.37 14.04 3.32
CA LEU A 9 16.90 14.70 2.11
C LEU A 9 16.08 15.89 1.60
N PHE A 10 14.76 15.86 1.68
CA PHE A 10 13.91 16.75 0.86
C PHE A 10 12.78 17.45 1.62
N LEU A 11 12.04 16.72 2.46
CA LEU A 11 10.79 17.23 3.03
C LEU A 11 10.50 16.62 4.40
N VAL A 12 10.07 17.45 5.34
CA VAL A 12 9.68 17.01 6.69
C VAL A 12 8.67 15.85 6.63
N TYR A 13 8.87 14.83 7.45
CA TYR A 13 8.15 13.54 7.40
C TYR A 13 6.62 13.70 7.33
N GLU A 14 6.02 14.59 8.13
CA GLU A 14 4.57 14.82 8.14
C GLU A 14 4.02 15.39 6.83
N ARG A 15 4.89 16.03 6.02
CA ARG A 15 4.53 16.57 4.70
C ARG A 15 4.70 15.55 3.58
N ASN A 16 5.12 14.33 3.89
CA ASN A 16 5.27 13.29 2.88
C ASN A 16 3.91 12.90 2.29
N PRO A 17 3.76 12.88 0.94
CA PRO A 17 2.48 12.60 0.31
C PRO A 17 2.04 11.14 0.47
N PHE A 18 2.90 10.26 0.97
CA PHE A 18 2.61 8.84 1.18
C PHE A 18 1.27 8.60 1.85
N ASN A 19 1.03 9.27 2.98
CA ASN A 19 -0.20 9.07 3.73
C ASN A 19 -1.43 9.48 2.94
N THR A 20 -1.36 10.60 2.22
CA THR A 20 -2.45 11.05 1.35
C THR A 20 -2.70 10.07 0.22
N TYR A 21 -1.65 9.52 -0.39
CA TYR A 21 -1.79 8.51 -1.45
C TYR A 21 -2.42 7.22 -0.94
N PHE A 22 -1.99 6.75 0.23
CA PHE A 22 -2.58 5.57 0.86
C PHE A 22 -4.05 5.78 1.24
N GLN A 23 -4.40 6.93 1.81
CA GLN A 23 -5.78 7.27 2.14
C GLN A 23 -6.68 7.31 0.90
N ARG A 24 -6.17 7.84 -0.21
CA ARG A 24 -6.85 7.85 -1.52
C ARG A 24 -6.92 6.48 -2.21
N GLY A 25 -6.33 5.44 -1.64
CA GLY A 25 -6.40 4.08 -2.20
C GLY A 25 -5.46 3.82 -3.36
N LEU A 26 -4.43 4.66 -3.54
CA LEU A 26 -3.38 4.37 -4.52
C LEU A 26 -2.58 3.13 -4.09
N ASN A 27 -2.11 2.35 -5.07
CA ASN A 27 -1.26 1.20 -4.84
C ASN A 27 0.15 1.65 -4.44
N VAL A 28 0.33 1.91 -3.14
CA VAL A 28 1.58 2.37 -2.54
C VAL A 28 2.12 1.36 -1.53
N ALA A 29 3.45 1.31 -1.41
CA ALA A 29 4.17 0.47 -0.47
C ALA A 29 5.35 1.24 0.15
N LEU A 30 5.70 0.91 1.39
CA LEU A 30 6.88 1.42 2.08
C LEU A 30 8.14 0.68 1.62
N SER A 31 9.26 1.39 1.51
CA SER A 31 10.56 0.88 1.11
C SER A 31 11.67 1.59 1.89
N THR A 32 12.88 1.07 1.92
CA THR A 32 13.99 1.63 2.73
C THR A 32 14.92 2.59 1.98
N ASP A 33 14.97 2.54 0.64
CA ASP A 33 15.96 3.26 -0.17
C ASP A 33 17.40 2.82 0.18
N ASP A 34 18.15 3.60 0.98
CA ASP A 34 19.49 3.27 1.48
C ASP A 34 19.48 2.95 2.99
N PRO A 35 19.27 1.68 3.38
CA PRO A 35 19.12 1.31 4.79
C PRO A 35 20.34 1.66 5.65
N LEU A 36 21.54 1.56 5.10
CA LEU A 36 22.78 1.89 5.81
C LEU A 36 22.92 3.38 6.14
N GLN A 37 22.26 4.26 5.38
CA GLN A 37 22.38 5.69 5.54
C GLN A 37 21.30 6.26 6.46
N PHE A 38 20.07 5.73 6.38
CA PHE A 38 18.89 6.38 6.96
C PHE A 38 18.27 5.64 8.16
N HIS A 39 18.71 4.41 8.46
CA HIS A 39 18.09 3.56 9.48
C HIS A 39 19.06 3.25 10.61
N PHE A 40 18.54 3.17 11.83
CA PHE A 40 19.34 2.94 13.03
C PHE A 40 19.17 1.53 13.61
N THR A 41 18.10 0.84 13.22
CA THR A 41 17.80 -0.51 13.70
C THR A 41 18.43 -1.58 12.82
N LYS A 42 18.44 -2.83 13.33
CA LYS A 42 18.88 -4.00 12.56
C LYS A 42 17.87 -4.42 11.48
N GLU A 43 16.63 -3.94 11.57
CA GLU A 43 15.52 -4.31 10.70
C GLU A 43 14.96 -3.05 10.02
N PRO A 44 15.64 -2.51 8.99
CA PRO A 44 15.37 -1.18 8.45
C PRO A 44 13.95 -1.04 7.89
N LEU A 45 13.43 -2.07 7.21
CA LEU A 45 12.06 -2.02 6.71
C LEU A 45 11.04 -2.01 7.86
N MET A 46 11.30 -2.74 8.94
CA MET A 46 10.42 -2.73 10.11
C MET A 46 10.43 -1.38 10.82
N GLU A 47 11.55 -0.67 10.79
CA GLU A 47 11.66 0.72 11.29
C GLU A 47 10.81 1.68 10.46
N GLU A 48 10.83 1.62 9.12
CA GLU A 48 9.92 2.42 8.27
C GLU A 48 8.45 2.18 8.61
N TYR A 49 8.05 0.91 8.72
CA TYR A 49 6.69 0.54 9.10
C TYR A 49 6.34 1.06 10.50
N SER A 50 7.24 0.93 11.47
CA SER A 50 7.02 1.35 12.85
C SER A 50 6.89 2.87 12.98
N VAL A 51 7.75 3.63 12.31
CA VAL A 51 7.70 5.11 12.32
C VAL A 51 6.44 5.60 11.62
N ALA A 52 6.11 5.04 10.45
CA ALA A 52 4.88 5.34 9.73
C ALA A 52 3.62 5.11 10.59
N ALA A 53 3.56 3.97 11.29
CA ALA A 53 2.44 3.66 12.18
C ALA A 53 2.31 4.66 13.33
N GLN A 54 3.43 5.08 13.93
CA GLN A 54 3.41 6.02 15.05
C GLN A 54 3.03 7.44 14.62
N ILE A 55 3.53 7.91 13.48
CA ILE A 55 3.29 9.28 13.01
C ILE A 55 1.91 9.40 12.36
N TRP A 56 1.56 8.52 11.41
CA TRP A 56 0.29 8.57 10.68
C TRP A 56 -0.86 7.83 11.35
N LYS A 57 -0.61 7.24 12.53
CA LYS A 57 -1.61 6.52 13.34
C LYS A 57 -2.25 5.34 12.59
N TYR A 58 -1.43 4.59 11.86
CA TYR A 58 -1.91 3.39 11.16
C TYR A 58 -2.32 2.29 12.12
N SER A 59 -3.48 1.72 11.82
CA SER A 59 -3.98 0.51 12.48
C SER A 59 -3.25 -0.73 11.97
N SER A 60 -3.42 -1.86 12.65
CA SER A 60 -2.90 -3.14 12.16
C SER A 60 -3.42 -3.49 10.75
N VAL A 61 -4.67 -3.13 10.45
CA VAL A 61 -5.28 -3.35 9.13
C VAL A 61 -4.56 -2.53 8.05
N ASP A 62 -4.24 -1.26 8.34
CA ASP A 62 -3.51 -0.40 7.40
C ASP A 62 -2.11 -0.97 7.10
N MET A 63 -1.43 -1.44 8.14
CA MET A 63 -0.11 -2.05 8.01
C MET A 63 -0.14 -3.34 7.18
N CYS A 64 -1.16 -4.18 7.39
CA CYS A 64 -1.37 -5.39 6.60
C CYS A 64 -1.70 -5.06 5.14
N GLU A 65 -2.50 -4.04 4.87
CA GLU A 65 -2.81 -3.59 3.51
C GLU A 65 -1.55 -3.08 2.79
N LEU A 66 -0.71 -2.30 3.46
CA LEU A 66 0.57 -1.85 2.90
C LEU A 66 1.53 -3.00 2.61
N ALA A 67 1.62 -3.99 3.50
CA ALA A 67 2.42 -5.19 3.29
C ALA A 67 1.87 -6.06 2.14
N MET A 68 0.55 -6.17 2.02
CA MET A 68 -0.08 -6.84 0.88
C MET A 68 0.23 -6.13 -0.43
N ASN A 69 0.12 -4.80 -0.47
CA ASN A 69 0.43 -3.99 -1.65
C ASN A 69 1.89 -4.13 -2.09
N SER A 70 2.83 -4.29 -1.15
CA SER A 70 4.25 -4.50 -1.49
C SER A 70 4.47 -5.85 -2.20
N VAL A 71 3.77 -6.91 -1.78
CA VAL A 71 3.79 -8.21 -2.48
C VAL A 71 3.19 -8.07 -3.88
N ILE A 72 2.09 -7.33 -4.02
CA ILE A 72 1.45 -7.08 -5.31
C ILE A 72 2.42 -6.39 -6.27
N GLN A 73 3.08 -5.32 -5.82
CA GLN A 73 4.04 -4.51 -6.59
C GLN A 73 5.37 -5.21 -6.85
N SER A 74 5.71 -6.24 -6.07
CA SER A 74 6.98 -6.95 -6.18
C SER A 74 7.17 -7.64 -7.54
N GLY A 75 8.41 -7.97 -7.88
CA GLY A 75 8.76 -8.72 -9.09
C GLY A 75 8.73 -10.24 -8.95
N PHE A 76 8.24 -10.79 -7.83
CA PHE A 76 8.22 -12.24 -7.59
C PHE A 76 7.28 -12.98 -8.56
N GLU A 77 7.54 -14.26 -8.77
CA GLU A 77 6.77 -15.13 -9.64
C GLU A 77 5.32 -15.26 -9.14
N ALA A 78 4.41 -15.52 -10.09
CA ALA A 78 2.99 -15.72 -9.82
C ALA A 78 2.73 -16.79 -8.75
N GLU A 79 3.48 -17.88 -8.75
CA GLU A 79 3.33 -18.96 -7.76
C GLU A 79 3.68 -18.51 -6.34
N VAL A 80 4.75 -17.72 -6.18
CA VAL A 80 5.17 -17.17 -4.89
C VAL A 80 4.12 -16.18 -4.38
N LYS A 81 3.62 -15.28 -5.25
CA LYS A 81 2.53 -14.36 -4.89
C LYS A 81 1.26 -15.13 -4.51
N ARG A 82 0.89 -16.18 -5.25
CA ARG A 82 -0.27 -17.03 -4.91
C ARG A 82 -0.12 -17.71 -3.55
N HIS A 83 1.10 -18.12 -3.22
CA HIS A 83 1.40 -18.68 -1.91
C HIS A 83 1.19 -17.64 -0.80
N TRP A 84 1.71 -16.41 -0.95
CA TRP A 84 1.67 -15.38 0.09
C TRP A 84 0.35 -14.62 0.25
N ILE A 85 -0.35 -14.28 -0.84
CA ILE A 85 -1.54 -13.40 -0.76
C ILE A 85 -2.84 -14.07 -1.21
N GLY A 86 -2.78 -15.21 -1.91
CA GLY A 86 -3.96 -16.01 -2.27
C GLY A 86 -3.92 -16.57 -3.68
N ARG A 87 -4.54 -17.73 -3.89
CA ARG A 87 -4.44 -18.50 -5.15
C ARG A 87 -5.08 -17.78 -6.34
N GLU A 88 -6.21 -17.14 -6.11
CA GLU A 88 -7.04 -16.52 -7.14
C GLU A 88 -6.74 -15.04 -7.35
N TYR A 89 -5.78 -14.47 -6.60
CA TYR A 89 -5.47 -13.04 -6.62
C TYR A 89 -5.21 -12.48 -8.02
N LEU A 90 -4.55 -13.23 -8.89
CA LEU A 90 -4.23 -12.78 -10.26
C LEU A 90 -5.47 -12.72 -11.17
N GLU A 91 -6.49 -13.52 -10.89
CA GLU A 91 -7.67 -13.67 -11.75
C GLU A 91 -8.82 -12.78 -11.27
N THR A 92 -9.02 -12.72 -9.95
CA THR A 92 -10.14 -12.00 -9.34
C THR A 92 -9.72 -10.68 -8.70
N GLY A 93 -8.42 -10.44 -8.53
CA GLY A 93 -7.90 -9.33 -7.71
C GLY A 93 -8.14 -9.53 -6.21
N GLN A 94 -8.76 -10.63 -5.78
CA GLN A 94 -9.12 -10.86 -4.38
C GLN A 94 -8.01 -11.61 -3.65
N THR A 95 -7.65 -11.13 -2.47
CA THR A 95 -6.68 -11.79 -1.60
C THR A 95 -7.38 -12.63 -0.53
N GLU A 96 -6.67 -13.65 -0.06
CA GLU A 96 -7.13 -14.54 1.00
C GLU A 96 -6.86 -13.92 2.38
N VAL A 97 -7.92 -13.58 3.12
CA VAL A 97 -7.80 -12.90 4.44
C VAL A 97 -6.91 -13.66 5.42
N HIS A 98 -6.96 -14.98 5.42
CA HIS A 98 -6.16 -15.80 6.33
C HIS A 98 -4.66 -15.70 6.07
N LYS A 99 -4.24 -15.17 4.91
CA LYS A 99 -2.83 -14.94 4.57
C LYS A 99 -2.42 -13.48 4.69
N THR A 100 -3.28 -12.57 4.27
CA THR A 100 -2.96 -11.13 4.24
C THR A 100 -3.33 -10.40 5.51
N ASN A 101 -4.23 -10.97 6.33
CA ASN A 101 -4.81 -10.36 7.52
C ASN A 101 -5.52 -9.01 7.23
N VAL A 102 -5.88 -8.75 5.97
CA VAL A 102 -6.67 -7.59 5.57
C VAL A 102 -8.15 -7.99 5.54
N PRO A 103 -9.04 -7.34 6.31
CA PRO A 103 -10.46 -7.68 6.32
C PRO A 103 -11.12 -7.51 4.94
N LEU A 104 -12.04 -8.41 4.60
CA LEU A 104 -12.79 -8.34 3.34
C LEU A 104 -13.53 -7.01 3.16
N CYS A 105 -14.03 -6.40 4.25
CA CYS A 105 -14.70 -5.11 4.17
C CYS A 105 -13.77 -3.98 3.69
N ARG A 106 -12.48 -4.01 4.08
CA ARG A 106 -11.47 -3.06 3.62
C ARG A 106 -11.22 -3.23 2.12
N LEU A 107 -11.02 -4.47 1.67
CA LEU A 107 -10.80 -4.79 0.26
C LEU A 107 -12.00 -4.41 -0.61
N LYS A 108 -13.21 -4.78 -0.17
CA LYS A 108 -14.45 -4.44 -0.87
C LYS A 108 -14.68 -2.93 -0.95
N TYR A 109 -14.36 -2.20 0.10
CA TYR A 109 -14.42 -0.74 0.08
C TYR A 109 -13.48 -0.18 -1.00
N ARG A 110 -12.21 -0.62 -1.04
CA ARG A 110 -11.25 -0.19 -2.07
C ARG A 110 -11.73 -0.49 -3.48
N SER A 111 -12.23 -1.71 -3.74
CA SER A 111 -12.69 -2.09 -5.08
C SER A 111 -13.93 -1.32 -5.50
N SER A 112 -14.94 -1.22 -4.63
CA SER A 112 -16.19 -0.52 -4.94
C SER A 112 -15.98 0.99 -5.12
N THR A 113 -15.09 1.62 -4.34
CA THR A 113 -14.76 3.04 -4.57
C THR A 113 -14.05 3.24 -5.90
N LEU A 114 -13.11 2.38 -6.28
CA LEU A 114 -12.42 2.46 -7.57
C LEU A 114 -13.39 2.27 -8.75
N GLU A 115 -14.31 1.30 -8.66
CA GLU A 115 -15.36 1.08 -9.65
C GLU A 115 -16.24 2.33 -9.82
N GLN A 116 -16.67 2.95 -8.72
CA GLN A 116 -17.44 4.20 -8.75
C GLN A 116 -16.66 5.36 -9.40
N GLU A 117 -15.37 5.50 -9.10
CA GLU A 117 -14.52 6.51 -9.73
C GLU A 117 -14.41 6.30 -11.25
N TYR A 118 -14.25 5.05 -11.71
CA TYR A 118 -14.27 4.72 -13.14
C TYR A 118 -15.62 5.02 -13.79
N GLU A 119 -16.73 4.73 -13.12
CA GLU A 119 -18.08 5.07 -13.63
C GLU A 119 -18.23 6.58 -13.84
N VAL A 120 -17.78 7.39 -12.88
CA VAL A 120 -17.80 8.86 -12.99
C VAL A 120 -16.97 9.34 -14.18
N ILE A 121 -15.75 8.80 -14.35
CA ILE A 121 -14.88 9.16 -15.48
C ILE A 121 -15.56 8.76 -16.80
N ASN A 122 -16.10 7.54 -16.89
CA ASN A 122 -16.79 7.05 -18.09
C ASN A 122 -18.02 7.90 -18.44
N GLN A 123 -18.77 8.36 -17.43
CA GLN A 123 -19.89 9.28 -17.65
C GLN A 123 -19.41 10.64 -18.16
N MET A 124 -18.30 11.18 -17.62
CA MET A 124 -17.73 12.45 -18.10
C MET A 124 -17.17 12.34 -19.53
N THR A 125 -16.61 11.19 -19.92
CA THR A 125 -16.04 11.00 -21.25
C THR A 125 -17.10 10.65 -22.30
N ASN A 126 -18.15 9.92 -21.92
CA ASN A 126 -19.21 9.48 -22.85
C ASN A 126 -20.41 10.43 -22.88
N GLY A 127 -20.64 11.19 -21.80
CA GLY A 127 -21.64 12.25 -21.71
C GLY A 127 -21.03 13.58 -22.15
N GLY A 128 -20.88 13.76 -23.47
CA GLY A 128 -20.38 15.00 -24.04
C GLY A 128 -21.21 16.23 -23.60
N TYR A 129 -20.50 17.23 -23.09
CA TYR A 129 -20.82 18.64 -23.38
C TYR A 129 -20.27 18.98 -24.76
#